data_AF-A0A8I0IG55-F1
#
_entry.id   AF-A0A8I0IG55-F1
#
_cell.length_a   1.000
_cell.length_b   1.000
_cell.length_c   1.000
_cell.angle_alpha   90.00
_cell.angle_beta   90.00
_cell.angle_gamma   90.00
#
_symmetry.space_group_name_H-M   'P 1'
#
loop_
_entity.id
_entity.type
_entity.pdbx_description
1 polymer ?
#
loop_
_entity_poly.entity_id
_entity_poly.type
_entity_poly.pdbx_seq_one_letter_code
_entity_poly.pdbx_strand_id
1 'polypeptide(L)'
;MLTYAEIVTARRRVEHKSRSAGMDLSYLDYEMRDIRTSPGHVDVELTQRDGHSARLLIALPSSGEPQYWLYAPPEQAEDWLQQLLIWIDEEVFTSGLMDGRARIESNGASYVQSAPYGWRLTDPAEHARLSEAAWHNGWYG
;
A
#
# COMPACT_ATOMS: atom_id res chain seq x y z
N MET A 1 11.02 6.58 -16.99
CA MET A 1 10.78 5.22 -16.47
C MET A 1 11.57 5.11 -15.18
N LEU A 2 10.90 4.95 -14.03
CA LEU A 2 11.56 4.87 -12.73
C LEU A 2 12.43 3.61 -12.65
N THR A 3 13.68 3.76 -12.24
CA THR A 3 14.60 2.63 -12.13
C THR A 3 14.48 1.94 -10.78
N TYR A 4 14.80 0.65 -10.76
CA TYR A 4 14.88 -0.14 -9.52
C TYR A 4 15.80 0.51 -8.47
N ALA A 5 16.91 1.10 -8.89
CA ALA A 5 17.88 1.75 -8.00
C ALA A 5 17.34 3.02 -7.33
N GLU A 6 16.54 3.82 -8.04
CA GLU A 6 15.89 5.03 -7.50
C GLU A 6 14.86 4.65 -6.44
N ILE A 7 14.08 3.59 -6.68
CA ILE A 7 13.08 3.10 -5.73
C ILE A 7 13.74 2.50 -4.48
N VAL A 8 14.81 1.72 -4.64
CA VAL A 8 15.58 1.19 -3.49
C VAL A 8 16.22 2.32 -2.67
N THR A 9 16.63 3.41 -3.31
CA THR A 9 17.17 4.59 -2.62
C THR A 9 16.07 5.34 -1.86
N ALA A 10 14.91 5.55 -2.49
CA ALA A 10 13.74 6.14 -1.85
C ALA A 10 13.25 5.29 -0.66
N ARG A 11 13.35 3.96 -0.74
CA ARG A 11 13.04 3.02 0.35
C ARG A 11 13.85 3.28 1.62
N ARG A 12 15.15 3.60 1.51
CA ARG A 12 15.98 3.86 2.71
C ARG A 12 15.41 4.98 3.59
N ARG A 13 14.57 5.86 3.03
CA ARG A 13 13.88 6.92 3.77
C ARG A 13 12.67 6.42 4.56
N VAL A 14 12.21 5.19 4.35
CA VAL A 14 10.99 4.63 4.98
C VAL A 14 11.22 3.34 5.79
N GLU A 15 12.43 2.78 5.80
CA GLU A 15 12.77 1.48 6.43
C GLU A 15 12.41 1.36 7.92
N HIS A 16 12.23 2.48 8.61
CA HIS A 16 11.75 2.55 10.00
C HIS A 16 10.79 3.72 10.22
N LYS A 17 9.94 4.02 9.23
CA LYS A 17 9.01 5.14 9.34
C LYS A 17 7.79 4.72 10.16
N SER A 18 7.66 5.30 11.35
CA SER A 18 6.43 5.29 12.13
C SER A 18 5.47 6.35 11.62
N ARG A 19 4.18 6.06 11.64
CA ARG A 19 3.11 7.00 11.30
C ARG A 19 2.09 7.04 12.41
N SER A 20 1.62 8.25 12.71
CA SER A 20 0.71 8.50 13.82
C SER A 20 -0.57 9.18 13.36
N ALA A 21 -1.70 8.73 13.90
CA ALA A 21 -3.04 9.23 13.68
C ALA A 21 -3.53 10.01 14.90
N GLY A 22 -2.88 11.13 15.23
CA GLY A 22 -3.29 12.01 16.33
C GLY A 22 -3.45 11.30 17.69
N MET A 23 -4.01 12.00 18.69
CA MET A 23 -4.22 11.39 20.02
C MET A 23 -5.44 10.44 20.05
N ASP A 24 -6.49 10.73 19.30
CA ASP A 24 -7.78 10.03 19.40
C ASP A 24 -7.87 8.75 18.56
N LEU A 25 -6.93 8.53 17.63
CA LEU A 25 -6.94 7.38 16.71
C LEU A 25 -5.65 6.54 16.82
N SER A 26 -5.07 6.46 18.02
CA SER A 26 -3.78 5.80 18.26
C SER A 26 -3.71 4.30 17.88
N TYR A 27 -4.86 3.62 17.75
CA TYR A 27 -4.93 2.24 17.22
C TYR A 27 -4.56 2.18 15.73
N LEU A 28 -4.71 3.29 15.02
CA LEU A 28 -4.30 3.45 13.61
C LEU A 28 -2.82 3.85 13.47
N ASP A 29 -2.10 4.09 14.57
CA ASP A 29 -0.64 4.27 14.53
C ASP A 29 0.02 2.97 14.09
N TYR A 30 0.93 3.07 13.12
CA TYR A 30 1.64 1.90 12.59
C TYR A 30 3.10 2.16 12.30
N GLU A 31 3.86 1.08 12.22
CA GLU A 31 5.25 1.06 11.79
C GLU A 31 5.42 0.15 10.58
N MET A 32 6.22 0.60 9.61
CA MET A 32 6.74 -0.25 8.54
C MET A 32 8.00 -0.95 9.01
N ARG A 33 8.03 -2.27 8.94
CA ARG A 33 9.16 -3.14 9.32
C ARG A 33 9.40 -4.21 8.27
N ASP A 34 10.54 -4.91 8.41
CA ASP A 34 10.90 -6.10 7.63
C ASP A 34 10.65 -5.94 6.11
N ILE A 35 11.25 -4.90 5.54
CA ILE A 35 11.11 -4.59 4.10
C ILE A 35 12.05 -5.48 3.30
N ARG A 36 11.49 -6.27 2.40
CA ARG A 36 12.21 -7.22 1.53
C ARG A 36 12.00 -6.82 0.07
N THR A 37 13.08 -6.82 -0.70
CA THR A 37 13.05 -6.47 -2.12
C THR A 37 13.30 -7.70 -2.96
N SER A 38 12.44 -7.93 -3.95
CA SER A 38 12.63 -8.94 -5.00
C SER A 38 12.56 -8.26 -6.37
N PRO A 39 13.01 -8.92 -7.44
CA PRO A 39 12.84 -8.39 -8.79
C PRO A 39 11.36 -8.08 -9.05
N GLY A 40 11.04 -6.81 -9.30
CA GLY A 40 9.68 -6.36 -9.59
C GLY A 40 8.78 -6.09 -8.38
N HIS A 41 9.17 -6.41 -7.14
CA HIS A 41 8.28 -6.23 -5.97
C HIS A 41 9.02 -5.76 -4.71
N VAL A 42 8.26 -5.11 -3.85
CA VAL A 42 8.64 -4.80 -2.46
C VAL A 42 7.62 -5.42 -1.54
N ASP A 43 8.12 -6.20 -0.61
CA ASP A 43 7.37 -6.81 0.46
C ASP A 43 7.63 -6.00 1.74
N VAL A 44 6.57 -5.54 2.41
CA VAL A 44 6.67 -4.76 3.66
C VAL A 44 5.70 -5.30 4.69
N GLU A 45 6.16 -5.43 5.94
CA GLU A 45 5.29 -5.68 7.08
C GLU A 45 4.84 -4.37 7.70
N LEU A 46 3.54 -4.25 7.93
CA LEU A 46 2.94 -3.19 8.71
C LEU A 46 2.53 -3.75 10.06
N THR A 47 2.87 -3.05 11.14
CA THR A 47 2.45 -3.41 12.50
C THR A 47 1.80 -2.21 13.17
N GLN A 48 0.55 -2.35 13.59
CA GLN A 48 -0.17 -1.37 14.38
C GLN A 48 0.21 -1.46 15.86
N ARG A 49 -0.01 -0.37 16.61
CA ARG A 49 0.28 -0.30 18.05
C ARG A 49 -0.47 -1.38 18.87
N ASP A 50 -1.66 -1.77 18.45
CA ASP A 50 -2.48 -2.79 19.13
C ASP A 50 -2.09 -4.23 18.79
N GLY A 51 -1.07 -4.41 17.95
CA GLY A 51 -0.50 -5.70 17.58
C GLY A 51 -1.07 -6.32 16.31
N HIS A 52 -2.03 -5.68 15.65
CA HIS A 52 -2.45 -6.10 14.31
C HIS A 52 -1.31 -5.91 13.31
N SER A 53 -1.07 -6.93 12.48
CA SER A 53 -0.08 -6.85 11.42
C SER A 53 -0.59 -7.42 10.10
N ALA A 54 -0.03 -6.91 9.02
CA ALA A 54 -0.19 -7.51 7.72
C ALA A 54 1.03 -7.24 6.85
N ARG A 55 1.24 -8.11 5.86
CA ARG A 55 2.26 -7.89 4.84
C ARG A 55 1.61 -7.35 3.58
N LEU A 56 2.29 -6.42 2.92
CA LEU A 56 1.90 -5.89 1.62
C LEU A 56 2.93 -6.33 0.60
N LEU A 57 2.46 -6.86 -0.53
CA LEU A 57 3.31 -7.11 -1.69
C LEU A 57 3.02 -6.02 -2.74
N ILE A 58 3.95 -5.09 -2.86
CA ILE A 58 3.83 -3.89 -3.67
C ILE A 58 4.59 -4.12 -4.98
N ALA A 59 3.85 -4.17 -6.08
CA ALA A 59 4.44 -4.20 -7.41
C ALA A 59 5.24 -2.91 -7.67
N LEU A 60 6.45 -3.07 -8.19
CA LEU A 60 7.27 -1.99 -8.71
C LEU A 60 6.90 -1.72 -10.17
N PRO A 61 7.10 -0.49 -10.69
CA PRO A 61 6.90 -0.19 -12.10
C PRO A 61 7.65 -1.14 -13.05
N SER A 62 8.79 -1.70 -12.62
CA SER A 62 9.59 -2.64 -13.42
C SER A 62 8.99 -4.04 -13.55
N SER A 63 7.97 -4.40 -12.75
CA SER A 63 7.28 -5.70 -12.88
C SER A 63 6.34 -5.75 -14.10
N GLY A 64 5.89 -4.60 -14.59
CA GLY A 64 4.81 -4.52 -15.57
C GLY A 64 3.43 -4.86 -15.01
N GLU A 65 3.32 -5.13 -13.70
CA GLU A 65 2.03 -5.35 -13.04
C GLU A 65 1.28 -4.03 -12.83
N PRO A 66 -0.07 -4.07 -12.81
CA PRO A 66 -0.89 -2.92 -12.48
C PRO A 66 -0.54 -2.32 -11.11
N GLN A 67 -0.44 -1.00 -11.07
CA GLN A 67 -0.20 -0.24 -9.84
C GLN A 67 -1.50 0.42 -9.42
N TYR A 68 -2.42 -0.41 -8.92
CA TYR A 68 -3.81 -0.05 -8.62
C TYR A 68 -3.99 1.20 -7.74
N TRP A 69 -2.99 1.51 -6.93
CA TRP A 69 -2.97 2.59 -5.96
C TRP A 69 -2.43 3.92 -6.49
N LEU A 70 -1.83 3.96 -7.68
CA LEU A 70 -1.40 5.22 -8.30
C LEU A 70 -2.65 6.02 -8.70
N TYR A 71 -2.74 7.26 -8.21
CA TYR A 71 -3.79 8.21 -8.57
C TYR A 71 -3.30 9.31 -9.52
N ALA A 72 -1.99 9.40 -9.79
CA ALA A 72 -1.37 10.24 -10.81
C ALA A 72 -0.11 9.56 -11.39
N PRO A 73 0.29 9.86 -12.65
CA PRO A 73 1.57 9.40 -13.18
C PRO A 73 2.72 10.05 -12.37
N PRO A 74 3.62 9.26 -11.76
CA PRO A 74 4.73 9.83 -11.00
C PRO A 74 5.80 10.39 -11.94
N GLU A 75 6.28 11.61 -11.68
CA GLU A 75 7.37 12.21 -12.44
C GLU A 75 8.74 11.68 -11.94
N GLN A 76 8.84 11.43 -10.63
CA GLN A 76 10.04 10.92 -9.95
C GLN A 76 9.70 9.86 -8.89
N ALA A 77 10.74 9.20 -8.34
CA ALA A 77 10.57 8.10 -7.40
C ALA A 77 9.93 8.55 -6.09
N GLU A 78 10.18 9.80 -5.68
CA GLU A 78 9.55 10.43 -4.53
C GLU A 78 8.03 10.52 -4.69
N ASP A 79 7.53 10.89 -5.88
CA ASP A 79 6.09 11.02 -6.11
C ASP A 79 5.42 9.65 -6.03
N TRP A 80 6.04 8.64 -6.65
CA TRP A 80 5.60 7.25 -6.57
C TRP A 80 5.51 6.77 -5.11
N LEU A 81 6.56 7.05 -4.33
CA LEU A 81 6.61 6.68 -2.92
C LEU A 81 5.57 7.46 -2.09
N GLN A 82 5.34 8.73 -2.40
CA GLN A 82 4.33 9.54 -1.71
C GLN A 82 2.93 8.98 -1.96
N GLN A 83 2.59 8.64 -3.20
CA GLN A 83 1.30 8.03 -3.53
C GLN A 83 1.13 6.67 -2.84
N LEU A 84 2.17 5.84 -2.83
CA LEU A 84 2.17 4.57 -2.10
C LEU A 84 1.94 4.78 -0.60
N LEU A 85 2.60 5.76 0.01
CA LEU A 85 2.46 6.04 1.43
C LEU A 85 1.06 6.57 1.80
N ILE A 86 0.42 7.33 0.90
CA ILE A 86 -0.97 7.76 1.05
C ILE A 86 -1.89 6.54 1.00
N TRP A 87 -1.66 5.65 0.03
CA TRP A 87 -2.40 4.39 -0.07
C TRP A 87 -2.20 3.52 1.18
N ILE A 88 -0.99 3.39 1.72
CA ILE A 88 -0.79 2.62 2.96
C ILE A 88 -1.49 3.29 4.15
N ASP A 89 -1.45 4.63 4.27
CA ASP A 89 -2.18 5.35 5.33
C ASP A 89 -3.66 5.04 5.26
N GLU A 90 -4.22 5.08 4.06
CA GLU A 90 -5.58 4.65 3.84
C GLU A 90 -5.73 3.18 4.25
N GLU A 91 -4.88 2.23 3.84
CA GLU A 91 -5.05 0.79 4.20
C GLU A 91 -5.12 0.62 5.72
N VAL A 92 -4.23 1.28 6.46
CA VAL A 92 -4.23 1.19 7.92
C VAL A 92 -5.42 1.93 8.52
N PHE A 93 -5.63 3.20 8.15
CA PHE A 93 -6.63 4.05 8.77
C PHE A 93 -8.04 3.54 8.54
N THR A 94 -8.19 2.70 7.54
CA THR A 94 -9.44 2.12 7.13
C THR A 94 -9.75 0.77 7.77
N SER A 95 -8.93 0.34 8.73
CA SER A 95 -8.97 -0.99 9.35
C SER A 95 -8.56 -2.13 8.42
N GLY A 96 -7.83 -1.85 7.34
CA GLY A 96 -7.38 -2.83 6.34
C GLY A 96 -6.39 -3.87 6.86
N LEU A 97 -5.83 -3.68 8.06
CA LEU A 97 -4.97 -4.68 8.72
C LEU A 97 -5.74 -5.64 9.65
N MET A 98 -7.06 -5.49 9.78
CA MET A 98 -7.91 -6.39 10.58
C MET A 98 -8.43 -7.58 9.75
N ASP A 99 -9.18 -8.48 10.39
CA ASP A 99 -9.63 -9.77 9.82
C ASP A 99 -10.60 -9.64 8.63
N GLY A 100 -11.23 -8.48 8.44
CA GLY A 100 -12.19 -8.24 7.37
C GLY A 100 -11.59 -8.02 5.98
N ARG A 101 -10.25 -7.95 5.85
CA ARG A 101 -9.57 -7.63 4.58
C ARG A 101 -9.30 -8.89 3.75
N ALA A 102 -9.51 -8.79 2.44
CA ALA A 102 -9.11 -9.82 1.49
C ALA A 102 -7.59 -10.01 1.53
N ARG A 103 -7.18 -11.26 1.72
CA ARG A 103 -5.78 -11.65 1.86
C ARG A 103 -5.46 -12.81 0.93
N ILE A 104 -4.21 -12.86 0.48
CA ILE A 104 -3.65 -13.95 -0.30
C ILE A 104 -2.51 -14.56 0.52
N GLU A 105 -2.62 -15.87 0.78
CA GLU A 105 -1.54 -16.64 1.39
C GLU A 105 -0.50 -16.99 0.31
N SER A 106 0.76 -16.65 0.55
CA SER A 106 1.87 -16.99 -0.34
C SER A 106 3.15 -17.20 0.47
N ASN A 107 3.89 -18.28 0.18
CA ASN A 107 5.16 -18.60 0.85
C ASN A 107 5.12 -18.56 2.40
N GLY A 108 3.98 -18.94 3.00
CA GLY A 108 3.79 -18.96 4.45
C GLY A 108 3.55 -17.58 5.08
N ALA A 109 3.27 -16.55 4.27
CA ALA A 109 2.88 -15.23 4.72
C ALA A 109 1.52 -14.83 4.14
N SER A 110 0.76 -14.07 4.94
CA SER A 110 -0.55 -13.53 4.58
C SER A 110 -0.40 -12.10 4.07
N TYR A 111 -0.74 -11.88 2.80
CA TYR A 111 -0.61 -10.57 2.15
C TYR A 111 -1.97 -9.91 1.97
N VAL A 112 -2.10 -8.63 2.31
CA VAL A 112 -3.28 -7.85 1.92
C VAL A 112 -3.29 -7.73 0.40
N GLN A 113 -4.44 -8.04 -0.21
CA GLN A 113 -4.60 -7.90 -1.64
C GLN A 113 -4.72 -6.43 -2.03
N SER A 114 -3.78 -5.95 -2.85
CA SER A 114 -3.82 -4.62 -3.46
C SER A 114 -5.07 -4.46 -4.34
N ALA A 115 -5.77 -3.33 -4.21
CA ALA A 115 -6.97 -3.01 -4.99
C ALA A 115 -7.00 -1.52 -5.38
N PRO A 116 -7.73 -1.14 -6.46
CA PRO A 116 -7.86 0.26 -6.85
C PRO A 116 -8.37 1.15 -5.73
N TYR A 117 -7.89 2.40 -5.68
CA TYR A 117 -8.25 3.44 -4.70
C TYR A 117 -9.72 3.40 -4.24
N GLY A 118 -9.98 3.60 -2.93
CA GLY A 118 -11.32 3.83 -2.39
C GLY A 118 -11.89 2.74 -1.47
N TRP A 119 -11.10 1.86 -0.87
CA TRP A 119 -11.58 0.74 -0.03
C TRP A 119 -12.02 1.15 1.39
N ARG A 120 -12.11 2.46 1.65
CA ARG A 120 -13.00 3.00 2.68
C ARG A 120 -13.70 4.24 2.20
N LEU A 121 -14.70 3.98 1.38
CA LEU A 121 -15.92 4.70 1.60
C LEU A 121 -16.71 3.84 2.58
N THR A 122 -17.17 4.47 3.66
CA THR A 122 -18.31 3.96 4.44
C THR A 122 -19.54 3.72 3.55
N ASP A 123 -19.48 4.19 2.30
CA ASP A 123 -20.42 3.98 1.21
C ASP A 123 -19.89 2.93 0.20
N PRO A 124 -20.41 1.70 0.24
CA PRO A 124 -20.12 0.66 -0.75
C PRO A 124 -20.43 1.05 -2.20
N ALA A 125 -21.38 1.97 -2.43
CA ALA A 125 -21.75 2.39 -3.79
C ALA A 125 -20.65 3.28 -4.41
N GLU A 126 -20.09 4.19 -3.63
CA GLU A 126 -18.97 5.01 -4.09
C GLU A 126 -17.71 4.14 -4.29
N HIS A 127 -17.48 3.12 -3.47
CA HIS A 127 -16.40 2.15 -3.69
C HIS A 127 -16.55 1.41 -5.02
N ALA A 128 -17.77 0.95 -5.34
CA ALA A 128 -18.07 0.30 -6.61
C ALA A 128 -17.85 1.28 -7.79
N ARG A 129 -18.31 2.53 -7.67
CA ARG A 129 -18.13 3.57 -8.70
C ARG A 129 -16.65 3.87 -8.97
N LEU A 130 -15.83 4.00 -7.92
CA LEU A 130 -14.40 4.26 -8.04
C LEU A 130 -13.64 3.06 -8.61
N SER A 131 -14.02 1.85 -8.19
CA SER A 131 -13.43 0.61 -8.72
C SER A 131 -13.74 0.42 -10.20
N GLU A 132 -14.97 0.72 -10.62
CA GLU A 132 -15.38 0.68 -12.03
C GLU A 132 -14.65 1.77 -12.85
N ALA A 133 -14.55 2.98 -12.31
CA ALA A 133 -13.83 4.09 -12.95
C ALA A 133 -12.32 3.83 -13.11
N ALA A 134 -11.72 3.10 -12.16
CA ALA A 134 -10.32 2.70 -12.22
C ALA A 134 -10.05 1.59 -13.24
N TRP A 135 -11.06 0.86 -13.73
CA TRP A 135 -10.91 -0.27 -14.66
C TRP A 135 -10.00 -1.41 -14.11
N HIS A 136 -9.84 -2.52 -14.86
CA HIS A 136 -9.17 -3.74 -14.36
C HIS A 136 -7.66 -3.62 -14.10
N ASN A 137 -7.03 -2.52 -14.53
CA ASN A 137 -5.61 -2.24 -14.36
C ASN A 137 -5.36 -1.04 -13.41
N GLY A 138 -6.40 -0.50 -12.78
CA GLY A 138 -6.30 0.70 -11.97
C GLY A 138 -6.24 1.99 -12.80
N TRP A 139 -6.22 3.13 -12.10
CA TRP A 139 -6.41 4.46 -12.68
C TRP A 139 -5.45 4.86 -13.81
N TYR A 140 -4.31 4.16 -13.94
CA TYR A 140 -3.25 4.42 -14.93
C TYR A 140 -2.81 3.15 -15.66
N GLY A 141 -3.73 2.21 -15.81
CA GLY A 141 -3.53 0.95 -16.52
C GLY A 141 -3.12 1.05 -17.97
#